data_AF-A0A3N6MIX8-F1
#
_entry.id   AF-A0A3N6MIX8-F1
#
_cell.length_a   1.000
_cell.length_b   1.000
_cell.length_c   1.000
_cell.angle_alpha   90.00
_cell.angle_beta   90.00
_cell.angle_gamma   90.00
#
_symmetry.space_group_name_H-M   'P 1'
#
loop_
_entity.id
_entity.type
_entity.pdbx_description
1 polymer ?
#
loop_
_entity_poly.entity_id
_entity_poly.type
_entity_poly.pdbx_seq_one_letter_code
_entity_poly.pdbx_strand_id
1 'polypeptide(L)'
;MYAMASTVLESIRGWGRSAEVGPDPPQTPSEPAGKPDSAIDAEALLRSTSAVVGGNDGLRLESTFRTAWHDRMREIRETNSRLTELATRLDGRSDRLALEVTDEGFAATRGRDRVGCWPSDGAFLADLASTAVLEESDPTWETLESRERRIVLTALRLFLEWCPNCDGELVGETTPTDVGGGDGSTVRLECVRCGSLLVSERDR
;
A
#
# COMPACT_ATOMS: atom_id res chain seq x y z
N MET A 1 -11.13 -13.36 9.37
CA MET A 1 -10.33 -12.53 8.45
C MET A 1 -10.15 -11.07 8.91
N TYR A 2 -11.09 -10.43 9.62
CA TYR A 2 -10.95 -9.03 10.08
C TYR A 2 -9.97 -8.79 11.26
N ALA A 3 -9.64 -9.82 12.04
CA ALA A 3 -8.67 -9.70 13.15
C ALA A 3 -7.24 -9.37 12.65
N MET A 4 -6.85 -9.90 11.49
CA MET A 4 -5.55 -9.59 10.89
C MET A 4 -5.49 -8.13 10.43
N ALA A 5 -6.53 -7.60 9.79
CA ALA A 5 -6.56 -6.20 9.38
C ALA A 5 -6.43 -5.23 10.58
N SER A 6 -7.04 -5.53 11.73
CA SER A 6 -6.94 -4.67 12.92
C SER A 6 -5.54 -4.72 13.55
N THR A 7 -4.97 -5.91 13.79
CA THR A 7 -3.60 -6.04 14.33
C THR A 7 -2.54 -5.46 13.41
N VAL A 8 -2.76 -5.55 12.10
CA VAL A 8 -1.84 -4.99 11.11
C VAL A 8 -1.99 -3.47 11.00
N LEU A 9 -3.22 -2.92 11.05
CA LEU A 9 -3.42 -1.47 11.07
C LEU A 9 -2.85 -0.83 12.34
N GLU A 10 -2.93 -1.52 13.49
CA GLU A 10 -2.25 -1.13 14.72
C GLU A 10 -0.73 -1.11 14.57
N SER A 11 -0.16 -2.08 13.83
CA SER A 11 1.29 -2.14 13.53
C SER A 11 1.73 -1.08 12.50
N ILE A 12 0.81 -0.54 11.68
CA ILE A 12 1.09 0.49 10.68
C ILE A 12 1.03 1.92 11.27
N ARG A 13 0.62 2.08 12.54
CA ARG A 13 0.59 3.37 13.26
C ARG A 13 1.95 4.08 13.39
N GLY A 14 3.05 3.49 12.87
CA GLY A 14 4.43 3.99 12.83
C GLY A 14 4.92 4.51 11.47
N TRP A 15 4.08 4.56 10.43
CA TRP A 15 4.53 4.86 9.07
C TRP A 15 4.97 6.33 8.91
N GLY A 16 6.28 6.54 8.78
CA GLY A 16 6.86 7.87 8.57
C GLY A 16 8.39 7.97 8.46
N ARG A 17 9.15 6.91 8.75
CA ARG A 17 10.61 7.00 8.79
C ARG A 17 11.25 6.69 7.42
N SER A 18 11.61 7.72 6.67
CA SER A 18 12.70 7.62 5.70
C SER A 18 14.01 7.44 6.47
N ALA A 19 14.69 6.32 6.24
CA ALA A 19 16.08 6.16 6.65
C ALA A 19 16.95 6.97 5.68
N GLU A 20 17.23 8.23 6.03
CA GLU A 20 18.26 9.02 5.37
C GLU A 20 19.54 8.89 6.19
N VAL A 21 20.42 7.96 5.81
CA VAL A 21 21.79 7.90 6.32
C VAL A 21 22.62 8.88 5.50
N GLY A 22 22.88 10.05 6.07
CA GLY A 22 23.92 11.00 5.66
C GLY A 22 24.84 11.30 6.83
N PRO A 23 26.15 11.52 6.63
CA PRO A 23 27.12 11.58 7.71
C PRO A 23 27.03 12.87 8.53
N ASP A 24 27.28 12.72 9.83
CA ASP A 24 27.21 13.73 10.90
C ASP A 24 28.26 14.85 10.76
N PRO A 25 27.88 16.15 10.83
CA PRO A 25 28.79 17.25 11.15
C PRO A 25 28.63 17.72 12.62
N PRO A 26 29.67 18.35 13.21
CA PRO A 26 29.85 18.40 14.66
C PRO A 26 28.90 19.35 15.40
N GLN A 27 28.50 18.92 16.60
CA GLN A 27 27.51 19.54 17.49
C GLN A 27 28.01 20.79 18.23
N THR A 28 27.13 21.79 18.47
CA THR A 28 27.07 22.67 19.66
C THR A 28 25.64 23.24 19.81
N PRO A 29 25.06 23.44 21.02
CA PRO A 29 23.66 23.08 21.30
C PRO A 29 22.67 24.25 21.53
N SER A 30 21.39 23.84 21.54
CA SER A 30 20.20 24.44 22.19
C SER A 30 19.26 25.32 21.36
N GLU A 31 18.25 24.67 20.78
CA GLU A 31 16.85 25.15 20.71
C GLU A 31 15.90 23.95 20.95
N PRO A 32 14.70 24.16 21.53
CA PRO A 32 13.91 23.10 22.14
C PRO A 32 13.33 22.14 21.10
N ALA A 33 13.35 20.86 21.47
CA ALA A 33 12.87 19.70 20.74
C ALA A 33 11.69 20.01 19.80
N GLY A 34 11.91 19.83 18.50
CA GLY A 34 10.83 19.66 17.54
C GLY A 34 9.85 18.62 18.06
N LYS A 35 8.56 18.91 17.94
CA LYS A 35 7.48 17.95 18.23
C LYS A 35 7.85 16.59 17.62
N PRO A 36 7.58 15.47 18.30
CA PRO A 36 7.79 14.17 17.70
C PRO A 36 7.01 14.12 16.38
N ASP A 37 7.72 13.79 15.30
CA ASP A 37 7.19 13.47 13.99
C ASP A 37 6.08 12.44 14.18
N SER A 38 4.82 12.89 14.18
CA SER A 38 3.68 12.05 14.54
C SER A 38 3.51 11.04 13.42
N ALA A 39 3.81 9.78 13.70
CA ALA A 39 3.59 8.69 12.76
C ALA A 39 2.15 8.75 12.23
N ILE A 40 2.01 8.58 10.92
CA ILE A 40 0.71 8.70 10.26
C ILE A 40 -0.14 7.49 10.65
N ASP A 41 -1.32 7.75 11.22
CA ASP A 41 -2.27 6.71 11.59
C ASP A 41 -3.02 6.22 10.33
N ALA A 42 -2.63 5.04 9.82
CA ALA A 42 -3.25 4.44 8.65
C ALA A 42 -4.74 4.11 8.86
N GLU A 43 -5.16 3.78 10.08
CA GLU A 43 -6.58 3.56 10.37
C GLU A 43 -7.37 4.86 10.25
N ALA A 44 -6.81 5.97 10.74
CA ALA A 44 -7.41 7.29 10.60
C ALA A 44 -7.49 7.72 9.13
N LEU A 45 -6.43 7.50 8.35
CA LEU A 45 -6.44 7.76 6.91
C LEU A 45 -7.47 6.92 6.16
N LEU A 46 -7.53 5.61 6.42
CA LEU A 46 -8.55 4.76 5.80
C LEU A 46 -9.96 5.28 6.11
N ARG A 47 -10.24 5.63 7.37
CA ARG A 47 -11.54 6.21 7.77
C ARG A 47 -11.85 7.56 7.13
N SER A 48 -10.85 8.30 6.66
CA SER A 48 -11.07 9.54 5.92
C SER A 48 -11.57 9.30 4.48
N THR A 49 -11.43 8.07 3.98
CA THR A 49 -11.89 7.66 2.65
C THR A 49 -13.23 6.93 2.69
N SER A 50 -13.91 6.86 1.55
CA SER A 50 -15.14 6.07 1.34
C SER A 50 -14.89 4.56 1.25
N ALA A 51 -13.63 4.12 1.19
CA ALA A 51 -13.28 2.72 0.94
C ALA A 51 -13.57 1.77 2.11
N VAL A 52 -13.67 2.30 3.33
CA VAL A 52 -13.91 1.50 4.53
C VAL A 52 -15.05 2.05 5.38
N VAL A 53 -15.67 1.16 6.14
CA VAL A 53 -16.61 1.49 7.20
C VAL A 53 -16.08 0.95 8.53
N GLY A 54 -16.25 1.75 9.59
CA GLY A 54 -15.90 1.36 10.95
C GLY A 54 -17.08 0.75 11.71
N GLY A 55 -16.82 -0.20 12.59
CA GLY A 55 -17.76 -0.70 13.58
C GLY A 55 -17.05 -1.27 14.81
N ASN A 56 -17.81 -1.84 15.75
CA ASN A 56 -17.26 -2.44 16.98
C ASN A 56 -16.28 -3.60 16.71
N ASP A 57 -16.36 -4.23 15.53
CA ASP A 57 -15.53 -5.37 15.13
C ASP A 57 -14.29 -4.97 14.29
N GLY A 58 -13.96 -3.68 14.24
CA GLY A 58 -12.86 -3.13 13.43
C GLY A 58 -13.29 -2.58 12.08
N LEU A 59 -12.31 -2.24 11.24
CA LEU A 59 -12.53 -1.74 9.88
C LEU A 59 -12.93 -2.87 8.92
N ARG A 60 -13.78 -2.53 7.96
CA ARG A 60 -14.19 -3.41 6.86
C ARG A 60 -14.29 -2.58 5.59
N LEU A 61 -14.10 -3.20 4.43
CA LEU A 61 -14.38 -2.52 3.16
C LEU A 61 -15.85 -2.12 3.10
N GLU A 62 -16.10 -0.92 2.60
CA GLU A 62 -17.42 -0.54 2.16
C GLU A 62 -17.83 -1.45 0.98
N SER A 63 -19.09 -1.89 0.96
CA SER A 63 -19.61 -2.91 0.04
C SER A 63 -19.55 -2.51 -1.44
N THR A 64 -19.86 -1.25 -1.76
CA THR A 64 -19.82 -0.73 -3.13
C THR A 64 -18.37 -0.54 -3.58
N PHE A 65 -17.51 -0.01 -2.69
CA PHE A 65 -16.07 0.07 -2.95
C PHE A 65 -15.47 -1.31 -3.21
N ARG A 66 -15.76 -2.29 -2.35
CA ARG A 66 -15.27 -3.67 -2.48
C ARG A 66 -15.63 -4.26 -3.84
N THR A 67 -16.89 -4.10 -4.26
CA THR A 67 -17.37 -4.64 -5.54
C THR A 67 -16.67 -3.96 -6.71
N ALA A 68 -16.66 -2.62 -6.73
CA ALA A 68 -16.01 -1.83 -7.78
C ALA A 68 -14.50 -2.16 -7.88
N TRP A 69 -13.82 -2.27 -6.75
CA TRP A 69 -12.39 -2.59 -6.71
C TRP A 69 -12.08 -3.97 -7.28
N HIS A 70 -12.87 -4.99 -6.91
CA HIS A 70 -12.71 -6.34 -7.45
C HIS A 70 -13.00 -6.42 -8.96
N ASP A 71 -14.08 -5.78 -9.41
CA ASP A 71 -14.43 -5.75 -10.83
C ASP A 71 -13.36 -5.00 -11.63
N ARG A 72 -12.81 -3.92 -11.08
CA ARG A 72 -11.73 -3.16 -11.71
C ARG A 72 -10.43 -3.96 -11.82
N MET A 73 -10.03 -4.68 -10.77
CA MET A 73 -8.87 -5.58 -10.84
C MET A 73 -9.07 -6.67 -11.91
N ARG A 74 -10.27 -7.26 -11.98
CA ARG A 74 -10.61 -8.28 -12.98
C ARG A 74 -10.51 -7.70 -14.39
N GLU A 75 -11.13 -6.56 -14.64
CA GLU A 75 -11.12 -5.90 -15.95
C GLU A 75 -9.69 -5.59 -16.41
N ILE A 76 -8.88 -4.95 -15.58
CA ILE A 76 -7.49 -4.59 -15.91
C ILE A 76 -6.66 -5.83 -16.21
N ARG A 77 -6.88 -6.91 -15.45
CA ARG A 77 -6.20 -8.19 -15.65
C ARG A 77 -6.60 -8.86 -16.95
N GLU A 78 -7.90 -9.01 -17.22
CA GLU A 78 -8.43 -9.71 -18.40
C GLU A 78 -8.09 -8.97 -19.69
N THR A 79 -8.10 -7.64 -19.66
CA THR A 79 -7.73 -6.80 -20.81
C THR A 79 -6.22 -6.58 -20.93
N ASN A 80 -5.42 -7.03 -19.96
CA ASN A 80 -3.98 -6.79 -19.89
C ASN A 80 -3.61 -5.30 -20.01
N SER A 81 -4.44 -4.42 -19.44
CA SER A 81 -4.37 -2.95 -19.67
C SER A 81 -3.59 -2.17 -18.61
N ARG A 82 -2.88 -2.85 -17.70
CA ARG A 82 -2.06 -2.29 -16.62
C ARG A 82 -1.24 -1.06 -17.02
N LEU A 83 -0.46 -1.15 -18.11
CA LEU A 83 0.39 -0.05 -18.57
C LEU A 83 -0.44 1.15 -19.06
N THR A 84 -1.53 0.89 -19.77
CA THR A 84 -2.47 1.92 -20.25
C THR A 84 -3.14 2.63 -19.08
N GLU A 85 -3.56 1.88 -18.07
CA GLU A 85 -4.19 2.42 -16.86
C GLU A 85 -3.24 3.29 -16.03
N LEU A 86 -1.98 2.87 -15.91
CA LEU A 86 -0.95 3.70 -15.30
C LEU A 86 -0.73 4.97 -16.13
N ALA A 87 -0.67 4.86 -17.45
CA ALA A 87 -0.49 6.01 -18.34
C ALA A 87 -1.60 7.03 -18.18
N THR A 88 -2.87 6.60 -18.13
CA THR A 88 -4.03 7.48 -17.92
C THR A 88 -3.88 8.34 -16.67
N ARG A 89 -3.33 7.77 -15.58
CA ARG A 89 -3.08 8.48 -14.31
C ARG A 89 -1.85 9.38 -14.31
N LEU A 90 -0.96 9.23 -15.29
CA LEU A 90 0.28 10.01 -15.44
C LEU A 90 0.22 10.93 -16.68
N ASP A 91 -0.93 11.57 -16.92
CA ASP A 91 -1.19 12.48 -18.05
C ASP A 91 -1.29 11.81 -19.43
N GLY A 92 -1.62 10.52 -19.48
CA GLY A 92 -1.99 9.80 -20.71
C GLY A 92 -0.83 9.40 -21.64
N ARG A 93 0.44 9.59 -21.23
CA ARG A 93 1.60 9.25 -22.09
C ARG A 93 2.30 7.96 -21.67
N SER A 94 2.10 6.91 -22.47
CA SER A 94 2.68 5.57 -22.32
C SER A 94 4.00 5.35 -23.07
N ASP A 95 4.39 6.25 -23.98
CA ASP A 95 5.55 6.11 -24.89
C ASP A 95 6.90 5.94 -24.19
N ARG A 96 6.96 6.25 -22.89
CA ARG A 96 8.16 6.11 -22.05
C ARG A 96 7.90 5.29 -20.79
N LEU A 97 6.70 4.76 -20.61
CA LEU A 97 6.36 3.95 -19.45
C LEU A 97 6.72 2.50 -19.70
N ALA A 98 7.32 1.87 -18.69
CA ALA A 98 7.59 0.44 -18.68
C ALA A 98 7.21 -0.16 -17.33
N LEU A 99 6.80 -1.43 -17.36
CA LEU A 99 6.57 -2.26 -16.19
C LEU A 99 7.54 -3.43 -16.26
N GLU A 100 8.27 -3.69 -15.18
CA GLU A 100 9.30 -4.72 -15.14
C GLU A 100 9.42 -5.35 -13.75
N VAL A 101 9.81 -6.63 -13.74
CA VAL A 101 10.23 -7.30 -12.50
C VAL A 101 11.70 -7.00 -12.28
N THR A 102 12.03 -6.59 -11.07
CA THR A 102 13.38 -6.22 -10.61
C THR A 102 13.70 -6.99 -9.33
N ASP A 103 14.95 -6.92 -8.87
CA ASP A 103 15.35 -7.52 -7.59
C ASP A 103 14.65 -6.87 -6.37
N GLU A 104 14.14 -5.64 -6.52
CA GLU A 104 13.38 -4.93 -5.47
C GLU A 104 11.88 -5.23 -5.50
N GLY A 105 11.39 -5.92 -6.53
CA GLY A 105 9.97 -6.18 -6.77
C GLY A 105 9.51 -5.74 -8.15
N PHE A 106 8.23 -5.40 -8.28
CA PHE A 106 7.63 -4.95 -9.53
C PHE A 106 7.72 -3.43 -9.66
N ALA A 107 8.44 -2.94 -10.67
CA ALA A 107 8.73 -1.53 -10.85
C ALA A 107 7.99 -0.94 -12.06
N ALA A 108 7.55 0.30 -11.91
CA ALA A 108 7.16 1.15 -13.03
C ALA A 108 8.20 2.25 -13.22
N THR A 109 8.60 2.48 -14.47
CA THR A 109 9.59 3.50 -14.84
C THR A 109 9.07 4.40 -15.95
N ARG A 110 9.54 5.65 -15.97
CA ARG A 110 9.34 6.61 -17.06
C ARG A 110 10.70 7.02 -17.60
N GLY A 111 11.16 6.35 -18.66
CA GLY A 111 12.53 6.53 -19.16
C GLY A 111 13.56 6.06 -18.12
N ARG A 112 14.27 7.00 -17.49
CA ARG A 112 15.27 6.71 -16.43
C ARG A 112 14.72 6.88 -15.02
N ASP A 113 13.53 7.45 -14.87
CA ASP A 113 12.97 7.80 -13.58
C ASP A 113 12.07 6.67 -13.06
N ARG A 114 12.22 6.30 -11.78
CA ARG A 114 11.33 5.35 -11.11
C ARG A 114 10.02 6.06 -10.76
N VAL A 115 8.90 5.53 -11.25
CA VAL A 115 7.55 6.01 -10.90
C VAL A 115 7.11 5.38 -9.58
N GLY A 116 7.34 4.08 -9.42
CA GLY A 116 6.99 3.35 -8.22
C GLY A 116 7.58 1.95 -8.23
N CYS A 117 7.59 1.33 -7.05
CA CYS A 117 7.99 -0.06 -6.87
C CYS A 117 7.02 -0.71 -5.87
N TRP A 118 6.60 -1.92 -6.20
CA TRP A 118 5.62 -2.70 -5.45
C TRP A 118 6.20 -4.08 -5.15
N PRO A 119 5.73 -4.78 -4.10
CA PRO A 119 6.24 -6.12 -3.79
C PRO A 119 6.00 -7.14 -4.92
N SER A 120 4.94 -6.97 -5.72
CA SER A 120 4.66 -7.79 -6.90
C SER A 120 3.74 -7.07 -7.89
N ASP A 121 3.57 -7.63 -9.09
CA ASP A 121 2.55 -7.19 -10.05
C ASP A 121 1.13 -7.23 -9.44
N GLY A 122 0.87 -8.17 -8.52
CA GLY A 122 -0.44 -8.28 -7.86
C GLY A 122 -0.70 -7.12 -6.91
N ALA A 123 0.34 -6.66 -6.20
CA ALA A 123 0.27 -5.47 -5.36
C ALA A 123 0.07 -4.20 -6.19
N PHE A 124 0.77 -4.10 -7.33
CA PHE A 124 0.59 -3.01 -8.28
C PHE A 124 -0.83 -2.99 -8.86
N LEU A 125 -1.36 -4.14 -9.28
CA LEU A 125 -2.73 -4.24 -9.80
C LEU A 125 -3.77 -3.82 -8.75
N ALA A 126 -3.59 -4.25 -7.50
CA ALA A 126 -4.45 -3.86 -6.39
C ALA A 126 -4.49 -2.33 -6.23
N ASP A 127 -3.33 -1.69 -6.16
CA ASP A 127 -3.21 -0.23 -6.02
C ASP A 127 -3.79 0.54 -7.20
N LEU A 128 -3.50 0.07 -8.41
CA LEU A 128 -3.96 0.71 -9.64
C LEU A 128 -5.48 0.70 -9.72
N ALA A 129 -6.10 -0.43 -9.36
CA ALA A 129 -7.55 -0.57 -9.34
C ALA A 129 -8.19 0.24 -8.20
N SER A 130 -7.61 0.29 -7.00
CA SER A 130 -8.18 1.07 -5.90
C SER A 130 -8.05 2.57 -6.16
N THR A 131 -6.94 3.01 -6.76
CA THR A 131 -6.76 4.40 -7.18
C THR A 131 -7.86 4.80 -8.16
N ALA A 132 -8.17 3.96 -9.15
CA ALA A 132 -9.27 4.20 -10.08
C ALA A 132 -10.62 4.42 -9.40
N VAL A 133 -10.97 3.53 -8.47
CA VAL A 133 -12.25 3.61 -7.77
C VAL A 133 -12.31 4.83 -6.86
N LEU A 134 -11.22 5.16 -6.16
CA LEU A 134 -11.14 6.31 -5.26
C LEU A 134 -11.22 7.64 -6.04
N GLU A 135 -10.51 7.78 -7.15
CA GLU A 135 -10.56 8.96 -8.03
C GLU A 135 -11.99 9.26 -8.52
N GLU A 136 -12.78 8.22 -8.79
CA GLU A 136 -14.14 8.35 -9.31
C GLU A 136 -15.19 8.63 -8.22
N SER A 137 -14.99 8.11 -7.01
CA SER A 137 -16.04 8.03 -5.98
C SER A 137 -15.75 8.78 -4.69
N ASP A 138 -14.51 9.24 -4.48
CA ASP A 138 -14.10 9.86 -3.23
C ASP A 138 -13.36 11.20 -3.44
N PRO A 139 -14.03 12.36 -3.23
CA PRO A 139 -13.37 13.65 -3.37
C PRO A 139 -12.26 13.89 -2.34
N THR A 140 -12.25 13.16 -1.21
CA THR A 140 -11.18 13.24 -0.21
C THR A 140 -9.87 12.68 -0.76
N TRP A 141 -9.91 11.73 -1.69
CA TRP A 141 -8.73 11.15 -2.31
C TRP A 141 -7.79 12.21 -2.88
N GLU A 142 -8.34 13.23 -3.55
CA GLU A 142 -7.54 14.29 -4.15
C GLU A 142 -6.92 15.25 -3.13
N THR A 143 -7.45 15.28 -1.91
CA THR A 143 -6.92 16.11 -0.83
C THR A 143 -5.74 15.47 -0.10
N LEU A 144 -5.57 14.15 -0.23
CA LEU A 144 -4.48 13.41 0.41
C LEU A 144 -3.14 13.69 -0.28
N GLU A 145 -2.08 13.82 0.50
CA GLU A 145 -0.72 13.91 0.00
C GLU A 145 -0.25 12.57 -0.60
N SER A 146 0.77 12.60 -1.47
CA SER A 146 1.30 11.38 -2.11
C SER A 146 1.74 10.32 -1.09
N ARG A 147 2.24 10.73 0.09
CA ARG A 147 2.59 9.83 1.19
C ARG A 147 1.34 9.16 1.76
N GLU A 148 0.30 9.93 2.07
CA GLU A 148 -0.96 9.42 2.64
C GLU A 148 -1.68 8.49 1.66
N ARG A 149 -1.72 8.84 0.37
CA ARG A 149 -2.25 7.98 -0.69
C ARG A 149 -1.57 6.61 -0.71
N ARG A 150 -0.23 6.58 -0.66
CA ARG A 150 0.53 5.31 -0.58
C ARG A 150 0.17 4.49 0.65
N ILE A 151 -0.05 5.16 1.78
CA ILE A 151 -0.44 4.52 3.04
C ILE A 151 -1.81 3.83 2.90
N VAL A 152 -2.80 4.59 2.41
CA VAL A 152 -4.14 4.07 2.13
C VAL A 152 -4.08 2.87 1.19
N LEU A 153 -3.38 2.99 0.06
CA LEU A 153 -3.30 1.91 -0.95
C LEU A 153 -2.70 0.63 -0.38
N THR A 154 -1.60 0.75 0.36
CA THR A 154 -0.95 -0.41 0.96
C THR A 154 -1.81 -1.04 2.05
N ALA A 155 -2.47 -0.22 2.87
CA ALA A 155 -3.38 -0.69 3.91
C ALA A 155 -4.63 -1.37 3.33
N LEU A 156 -5.17 -0.88 2.20
CA LEU A 156 -6.29 -1.52 1.50
C LEU A 156 -5.97 -2.96 1.07
N ARG A 157 -4.74 -3.26 0.68
CA ARG A 157 -4.34 -4.63 0.28
C ARG A 157 -4.57 -5.67 1.36
N LEU A 158 -4.58 -5.27 2.64
CA LEU A 158 -4.83 -6.17 3.77
C LEU A 158 -6.26 -6.68 3.83
N PHE A 159 -7.18 -6.01 3.13
CA PHE A 159 -8.59 -6.42 3.05
C PHE A 159 -8.86 -7.36 1.88
N LEU A 160 -7.84 -7.68 1.06
CA LEU A 160 -8.00 -8.62 -0.06
C LEU A 160 -8.16 -10.05 0.46
N GLU A 161 -9.23 -10.69 0.01
CA GLU A 161 -9.50 -12.11 0.30
C GLU A 161 -8.94 -13.04 -0.80
N TRP A 162 -8.73 -12.50 -2.00
CA TRP A 162 -8.30 -13.25 -3.18
C TRP A 162 -7.18 -12.51 -3.89
N CYS A 163 -6.25 -13.27 -4.47
CA CYS A 163 -5.11 -12.73 -5.18
C CYS A 163 -5.56 -11.97 -6.43
N PRO A 164 -5.17 -10.68 -6.58
CA PRO A 164 -5.48 -9.87 -7.77
C PRO A 164 -5.02 -10.50 -9.09
N ASN A 165 -3.94 -11.30 -9.07
CA ASN A 165 -3.35 -11.87 -10.27
C ASN A 165 -4.00 -13.17 -10.75
N CYS A 166 -4.46 -14.02 -9.84
CA CYS A 166 -4.86 -15.39 -10.19
C CYS A 166 -6.11 -15.90 -9.45
N ASP A 167 -6.79 -15.05 -8.70
CA ASP A 167 -7.92 -15.39 -7.83
C ASP A 167 -7.63 -16.55 -6.87
N GLY A 168 -6.35 -16.73 -6.53
CA GLY A 168 -5.90 -17.73 -5.56
C GLY A 168 -6.10 -17.23 -4.13
N GLU A 169 -6.09 -18.17 -3.19
CA GLU A 169 -6.13 -17.85 -1.75
C GLU A 169 -4.92 -17.02 -1.34
N LEU A 170 -5.16 -16.06 -0.44
CA LEU A 170 -4.14 -15.24 0.21
C LEU A 170 -3.96 -15.72 1.66
N VAL A 171 -2.71 -15.90 2.06
CA VAL A 171 -2.35 -16.23 3.43
C VAL A 171 -1.60 -15.06 4.04
N GLY A 172 -2.11 -14.61 5.19
CA GLY A 172 -1.50 -13.58 6.01
C GLY A 172 -0.70 -14.20 7.15
N GLU A 173 0.54 -13.78 7.31
CA GLU A 173 1.43 -14.20 8.39
C GLU A 173 1.97 -12.98 9.13
N THR A 174 1.90 -13.01 10.45
CA THR A 174 2.55 -12.03 11.33
C THR A 174 3.63 -12.75 12.12
N THR A 175 4.89 -12.41 11.85
CA THR A 175 6.04 -13.04 12.50
C THR A 175 6.69 -12.06 13.46
N PRO A 176 6.82 -12.38 14.76
CA PRO A 176 7.61 -11.57 15.69
C PRO A 176 9.06 -11.47 15.19
N THR A 177 9.65 -10.28 15.21
CA THR A 177 11.05 -10.09 14.84
C THR A 177 11.92 -10.56 16.01
N ASP A 178 12.26 -11.84 16.04
CA ASP A 178 13.03 -12.46 17.12
C ASP A 178 14.54 -12.17 17.00
N VAL A 179 14.91 -10.89 16.99
CA VAL A 179 16.31 -10.45 17.04
C VAL A 179 16.41 -9.21 17.93
N GLY A 180 16.66 -9.44 19.23
CA GLY A 180 17.19 -8.42 20.14
C GLY A 180 16.16 -7.46 20.74
N GLY A 181 15.18 -7.98 21.47
CA GLY A 181 14.43 -7.21 22.48
C GLY A 181 13.50 -6.10 21.97
N GLY A 182 13.28 -6.00 20.65
CA GLY A 182 12.23 -5.17 20.06
C GLY A 182 10.90 -5.93 19.98
N ASP A 183 9.80 -5.20 20.09
CA ASP A 183 8.41 -5.67 19.92
C ASP A 183 7.95 -5.69 18.45
N GLY A 184 8.85 -5.40 17.51
CA GLY A 184 8.53 -5.35 16.08
C GLY A 184 8.07 -6.69 15.52
N SER A 185 7.00 -6.68 14.74
CA SER A 185 6.51 -7.81 13.96
C SER A 185 6.63 -7.57 12.44
N THR A 186 6.86 -8.61 11.65
CA THR A 186 6.77 -8.52 10.19
C THR A 186 5.42 -9.06 9.75
N VAL A 187 4.67 -8.26 8.99
CA VAL A 187 3.40 -8.65 8.41
C VAL A 187 3.61 -8.96 6.93
N ARG A 188 3.15 -10.13 6.53
CA ARG A 188 3.24 -10.62 5.16
C ARG A 188 1.87 -11.08 4.67
N LEU A 189 1.51 -10.71 3.45
CA LEU A 189 0.31 -11.22 2.76
C LEU A 189 0.72 -11.74 1.39
N GLU A 190 0.58 -13.03 1.15
CA GLU A 190 1.07 -13.69 -0.06
C GLU A 190 0.04 -14.67 -0.64
N CYS A 191 0.02 -14.80 -1.97
CA CYS A 191 -0.78 -15.82 -2.64
C CYS A 191 -0.08 -17.18 -2.68
N VAL A 192 -0.77 -18.22 -2.20
CA VAL A 192 -0.26 -19.60 -2.20
C VAL A 192 -0.14 -20.22 -3.59
N ARG A 193 -0.91 -19.71 -4.57
CA ARG A 193 -0.94 -20.26 -5.93
C ARG A 193 0.17 -19.70 -6.82
N CYS A 194 0.35 -18.39 -6.82
CA CYS A 194 1.27 -17.71 -7.75
C CYS A 194 2.44 -16.99 -7.06
N GLY A 195 2.53 -17.01 -5.72
CA GLY A 195 3.60 -16.35 -4.97
C GLY A 195 3.53 -14.81 -5.01
N SER A 196 2.42 -14.22 -5.48
CA SER A 196 2.28 -12.76 -5.48
C SER A 196 2.25 -12.23 -4.05
N LEU A 197 3.31 -11.51 -3.68
CA LEU A 197 3.43 -10.80 -2.42
C LEU A 197 2.66 -9.48 -2.49
N LEU A 198 1.70 -9.27 -1.61
CA LEU A 198 0.86 -8.07 -1.59
C LEU A 198 1.33 -7.04 -0.55
N VAL A 199 1.73 -7.54 0.61
CA VAL A 199 2.25 -6.74 1.73
C VAL A 199 3.48 -7.45 2.28
N SER A 200 4.53 -6.68 2.57
CA SER A 200 5.73 -7.13 3.26
C SER A 200 6.28 -5.95 4.04
N GLU A 201 5.75 -5.76 5.25
CA GLU A 201 6.10 -4.63 6.09
C GLU A 201 6.72 -5.13 7.40
N ARG A 202 7.79 -4.47 7.83
CA ARG A 202 8.46 -4.75 9.11
C ARG A 202 8.15 -3.63 10.08
N ASP A 203 7.44 -3.95 11.14
CA ASP A 203 7.27 -3.09 12.30
C ASP A 203 8.62 -2.98 13.05
N ARG A 204 8.96 -1.75 13.45
CA ARG A 204 10.26 -1.37 14.01
C ARG A 204 10.10 -0.43 15.18
#